data_AF-A0A5J4PQ62-F1
#
_entry.id   AF-A0A5J4PQ62-F1
#
_cell.length_a   1.000
_cell.length_b   1.000
_cell.length_c   1.000
_cell.angle_alpha   90.00
_cell.angle_beta   90.00
_cell.angle_gamma   90.00
#
_symmetry.space_group_name_H-M   'P 1'
#
loop_
_entity.id
_entity.type
_entity.pdbx_description
1 polymer ?
#
loop_
_entity_poly.entity_id
_entity_poly.type
_entity_poly.pdbx_seq_one_letter_code
_entity_poly.pdbx_strand_id
1 'polypeptide(L)'
;NMVKENVDSQAELTTDASTSYQKLKEHVKKQDAKVVKQRDLPKNEHIYYEKYPAFYETIPEKRAPKPRGKNTLIDCFCRIRTFFLWCYDKKKTANRPFDEFHIDECTYGTPVYITLQERNILFEKDLSDHPEIEVQRDIFVFQSLIGCRIGDFYRMTKRNLINGAIEYIPRKTKEGNPVTVRVPLNDKAKTILEKYKDCEGNSLLPFTYEQRYNEAIKEAFKLAGIDRMATILDPLTNEEVKKPLYEVASSHMARRTFIGNIYKKVKDPNLVGALSGHKEGSKAFSRYREIDEDMKKELVSMLD
;
A
#
# COMPACT_ATOMS: atom_id res chain seq x y z
N ASN A 1 21.71 -38.95 -10.27
CA ASN A 1 22.47 -37.84 -9.65
C ASN A 1 22.77 -36.74 -10.65
N MET A 2 21.81 -35.85 -10.95
CA MET A 2 22.04 -34.50 -11.53
C MET A 2 20.70 -33.73 -11.70
N VAL A 3 19.91 -33.58 -10.63
CA VAL A 3 18.78 -32.61 -10.58
C VAL A 3 18.65 -32.01 -9.18
N LYS A 4 19.79 -31.71 -8.56
CA LYS A 4 19.89 -30.87 -7.36
C LYS A 4 21.08 -29.96 -7.61
N GLU A 5 20.82 -28.77 -8.13
CA GLU A 5 21.64 -27.54 -8.02
C GLU A 5 21.21 -26.56 -9.11
N ASN A 6 21.31 -25.27 -8.80
CA ASN A 6 20.85 -24.11 -9.56
C ASN A 6 19.40 -23.68 -9.33
N VAL A 7 19.08 -23.38 -8.06
CA VAL A 7 18.19 -22.27 -7.73
C VAL A 7 19.09 -21.10 -7.38
N ASP A 8 19.13 -20.12 -8.27
CA ASP A 8 19.84 -18.85 -8.07
C ASP A 8 19.15 -18.08 -6.93
N SER A 9 19.91 -17.75 -5.89
CA SER A 9 19.44 -17.27 -4.59
C SER A 9 19.19 -15.75 -4.54
N GLN A 10 19.22 -15.06 -5.67
CA GLN A 10 19.22 -13.59 -5.71
C GLN A 10 17.87 -12.91 -5.99
N ALA A 11 16.79 -13.65 -6.21
CA ALA A 11 15.45 -13.07 -6.24
C ALA A 11 14.79 -13.20 -4.87
N GLU A 12 14.90 -12.17 -4.02
CA GLU A 12 14.08 -12.05 -2.81
C GLU A 12 12.60 -11.92 -3.21
N LEU A 13 11.97 -13.05 -3.48
CA LEU A 13 10.53 -13.16 -3.62
C LEU A 13 9.91 -12.99 -2.24
N THR A 14 9.03 -12.00 -2.09
CA THR A 14 8.19 -11.85 -0.89
C THR A 14 7.46 -13.18 -0.60
N THR A 15 7.32 -13.55 0.67
CA THR A 15 6.85 -14.87 1.14
C THR A 15 5.58 -15.40 0.45
N ASP A 16 4.62 -14.54 0.11
CA ASP A 16 3.37 -14.96 -0.56
C ASP A 16 3.57 -15.38 -2.03
N ALA A 17 4.61 -14.86 -2.69
CA ALA A 17 4.91 -15.17 -4.09
C ALA A 17 5.62 -16.52 -4.24
N SER A 18 6.40 -16.96 -3.24
CA SER A 18 7.16 -18.22 -3.31
C SER A 18 6.24 -19.46 -3.23
N THR A 19 5.11 -19.35 -2.52
CA THR A 19 4.19 -20.47 -2.32
C THR A 19 3.29 -20.71 -3.54
N SER A 20 2.77 -19.63 -4.12
CA SER A 20 2.10 -19.67 -5.44
C SER A 20 3.03 -20.24 -6.53
N TYR A 21 4.34 -19.97 -6.41
CA TYR A 21 5.38 -20.41 -7.34
C TYR A 21 5.71 -21.91 -7.23
N GLN A 22 5.78 -22.45 -6.00
CA GLN A 22 5.95 -23.90 -5.78
C GLN A 22 4.75 -24.69 -6.31
N LYS A 23 3.53 -24.19 -6.12
CA LYS A 23 2.30 -24.79 -6.67
C LYS A 23 2.33 -24.90 -8.19
N LEU A 24 2.75 -23.84 -8.88
CA LEU A 24 2.85 -23.84 -10.34
C LEU A 24 3.91 -24.84 -10.84
N LYS A 25 5.04 -24.95 -10.12
CA LYS A 25 6.15 -25.85 -10.47
C LYS A 25 5.80 -27.33 -10.28
N GLU A 26 5.09 -27.69 -9.21
CA GLU A 26 4.64 -29.07 -8.98
C GLU A 26 3.48 -29.46 -9.90
N HIS A 27 2.59 -28.52 -10.24
CA HIS A 27 1.52 -28.76 -11.23
C HIS A 27 2.05 -29.09 -12.63
N VAL A 28 3.13 -28.43 -13.08
CA VAL A 28 3.75 -28.70 -14.39
C VAL A 28 4.44 -30.08 -14.45
N LYS A 29 4.76 -30.70 -13.30
CA LYS A 29 5.44 -32.00 -13.23
C LYS A 29 4.51 -33.22 -13.22
N LYS A 30 3.26 -33.09 -12.76
CA LYS A 30 2.29 -34.20 -12.78
C LYS A 30 1.43 -34.13 -14.05
N GLN A 31 1.22 -35.27 -14.70
CA GLN A 31 0.41 -35.43 -15.93
C GLN A 31 -1.10 -35.11 -15.75
N ASP A 32 -1.51 -34.49 -14.64
CA ASP A 32 -2.87 -34.06 -14.32
C ASP A 32 -3.24 -32.66 -14.85
N ALA A 33 -2.42 -32.10 -15.73
CA ALA A 33 -2.63 -30.79 -16.39
C ALA A 33 -3.92 -30.69 -17.25
N LYS A 34 -4.79 -31.71 -17.24
CA LYS A 34 -6.07 -31.73 -17.97
C LYS A 34 -7.27 -31.18 -17.19
N VAL A 35 -7.17 -30.92 -15.88
CA VAL A 35 -8.37 -30.62 -15.05
C VAL A 35 -8.51 -29.14 -14.66
N VAL A 36 -7.48 -28.32 -14.82
CA VAL A 36 -7.54 -26.89 -14.48
C VAL A 36 -6.97 -26.09 -15.64
N LYS A 37 -7.76 -25.21 -16.26
CA LYS A 37 -7.19 -24.19 -17.15
C LYS A 37 -6.21 -23.38 -16.31
N GLN A 38 -4.94 -23.35 -16.71
CA GLN A 38 -3.85 -22.67 -15.98
C GLN A 38 -4.19 -21.19 -15.64
N ARG A 39 -5.08 -20.59 -16.44
CA ARG A 39 -5.61 -19.23 -16.31
C ARG A 39 -6.65 -19.06 -15.20
N ASP A 40 -7.27 -20.14 -14.73
CA ASP A 40 -8.31 -20.11 -13.69
C ASP A 40 -7.76 -20.35 -12.29
N LEU A 41 -6.50 -20.82 -12.18
CA LEU A 41 -5.89 -21.17 -10.89
C LEU A 41 -5.85 -19.98 -9.92
N PRO A 42 -5.33 -18.78 -10.27
CA PRO A 42 -5.29 -17.68 -9.31
C PRO A 42 -6.67 -17.23 -8.83
N LYS A 43 -7.70 -17.37 -9.67
CA LYS A 43 -9.09 -16.99 -9.39
C LYS A 43 -9.78 -18.01 -8.49
N ASN A 44 -9.65 -19.29 -8.83
CA ASN A 44 -10.42 -20.39 -8.21
C ASN A 44 -9.59 -21.21 -7.22
N GLU A 45 -8.42 -20.72 -6.80
CA GLU A 45 -7.54 -21.46 -5.90
C GLU A 45 -8.22 -21.90 -4.60
N HIS A 46 -9.10 -21.05 -4.04
CA HIS A 46 -9.90 -21.37 -2.86
C HIS A 46 -10.82 -22.58 -3.09
N ILE A 47 -11.40 -22.72 -4.28
CA ILE A 47 -12.21 -23.88 -4.68
C ILE A 47 -11.34 -25.12 -4.85
N TYR A 48 -10.16 -24.97 -5.46
CA TYR A 48 -9.24 -26.09 -5.67
C TYR A 48 -8.62 -26.58 -4.37
N TYR A 49 -8.40 -25.70 -3.41
CA TYR A 49 -7.96 -26.04 -2.06
C TYR A 49 -8.93 -27.00 -1.38
N GLU A 50 -10.23 -26.73 -1.47
CA GLU A 50 -11.28 -27.60 -0.93
C GLU A 50 -11.44 -28.91 -1.72
N LYS A 51 -11.32 -28.87 -3.04
CA LYS A 51 -11.50 -30.05 -3.91
C LYS A 51 -10.32 -31.02 -3.89
N TYR A 52 -9.11 -30.53 -3.66
CA TYR A 52 -7.88 -31.32 -3.75
C TYR A 52 -6.98 -31.15 -2.51
N PRO A 53 -7.47 -31.42 -1.29
CA PRO A 53 -6.74 -31.14 -0.04
C PRO A 53 -5.39 -31.87 0.01
N ALA A 54 -5.32 -33.12 -0.46
CA ALA A 54 -4.08 -33.91 -0.51
C ALA A 54 -2.97 -33.25 -1.34
N PHE A 55 -3.30 -32.45 -2.37
CA PHE A 55 -2.28 -31.70 -3.12
C PHE A 55 -1.68 -30.59 -2.27
N TYR A 56 -2.50 -29.87 -1.51
CA TYR A 56 -2.04 -28.75 -0.68
C TYR A 56 -1.37 -29.21 0.62
N GLU A 57 -1.62 -30.44 1.10
CA GLU A 57 -0.84 -31.06 2.19
C GLU A 57 0.63 -31.27 1.80
N THR A 58 0.91 -31.54 0.52
CA THR A 58 2.30 -31.68 0.04
C THR A 58 3.06 -30.36 -0.06
N ILE A 59 2.35 -29.23 -0.02
CA ILE A 59 2.91 -27.87 -0.09
C ILE A 59 2.31 -27.07 1.08
N PRO A 60 2.78 -27.29 2.32
CA PRO A 60 2.16 -26.69 3.49
C PRO A 60 2.24 -25.16 3.42
N GLU A 61 1.08 -24.52 3.27
CA GLU A 61 0.95 -23.06 3.31
C GLU A 61 0.60 -22.58 4.72
N LYS A 62 1.04 -21.35 5.05
CA LYS A 62 0.70 -20.72 6.34
C LYS A 62 -0.78 -20.35 6.47
N ARG A 63 -1.53 -20.26 5.35
CA ARG A 63 -2.92 -19.80 5.33
C ARG A 63 -3.72 -20.50 4.23
N ALA A 64 -4.97 -20.82 4.52
CA ALA A 64 -5.91 -21.31 3.51
C ALA A 64 -6.18 -20.22 2.44
N PRO A 65 -6.15 -20.56 1.14
CA PRO A 65 -6.48 -19.61 0.07
C PRO A 65 -7.89 -19.06 0.23
N LYS A 66 -8.04 -17.74 0.07
CA LYS A 66 -9.32 -17.03 0.09
C LYS A 66 -9.65 -16.46 -1.29
N PRO A 67 -10.92 -16.11 -1.56
CA PRO A 67 -11.28 -15.35 -2.75
C PRO A 67 -10.42 -14.09 -2.90
N ARG A 68 -9.98 -13.83 -4.13
CA ARG A 68 -9.09 -12.70 -4.45
C ARG A 68 -9.84 -11.63 -5.23
N GLY A 69 -9.56 -10.38 -4.90
CA GLY A 69 -10.04 -9.23 -5.64
C GLY A 69 -9.45 -9.09 -7.05
N LYS A 70 -10.12 -8.34 -7.92
CA LYS A 70 -9.71 -8.14 -9.33
C LYS A 70 -8.25 -7.67 -9.46
N ASN A 71 -7.86 -6.64 -8.72
CA ASN A 71 -6.49 -6.12 -8.76
C ASN A 71 -5.46 -7.14 -8.26
N THR A 72 -5.79 -7.93 -7.24
CA THR A 72 -4.91 -9.00 -6.77
C THR A 72 -4.71 -10.07 -7.84
N LEU A 73 -5.77 -10.41 -8.57
CA LEU A 73 -5.69 -11.35 -9.70
C LEU A 73 -4.80 -10.80 -10.82
N ILE A 74 -4.99 -9.53 -11.19
CA ILE A 74 -4.14 -8.83 -12.18
C ILE A 74 -2.66 -8.90 -11.76
N ASP A 75 -2.35 -8.57 -10.50
CA ASP A 75 -0.99 -8.63 -9.97
C ASP A 75 -0.43 -10.07 -10.02
N CYS A 76 -1.23 -11.07 -9.66
CA CYS A 76 -0.86 -12.48 -9.80
C CYS A 76 -0.53 -12.84 -11.25
N PHE A 77 -1.39 -12.48 -12.21
CA PHE A 77 -1.15 -12.76 -13.62
C PHE A 77 0.09 -12.04 -14.15
N CYS A 78 0.31 -10.78 -13.76
CA CYS A 78 1.52 -10.05 -14.10
C CYS A 78 2.78 -10.78 -13.62
N ARG A 79 2.80 -11.26 -12.37
CA ARG A 79 3.94 -12.03 -11.83
C ARG A 79 4.15 -13.34 -12.58
N ILE A 80 3.09 -14.09 -12.86
CA ILE A 80 3.17 -15.35 -13.61
C ILE A 80 3.68 -15.10 -15.03
N ARG A 81 3.17 -14.05 -15.71
CA ARG A 81 3.66 -13.65 -17.03
C ARG A 81 5.15 -13.35 -17.02
N THR A 82 5.62 -12.54 -16.08
CA THR A 82 7.05 -12.22 -15.93
C THR A 82 7.89 -13.49 -15.72
N PHE A 83 7.39 -14.46 -14.96
CA PHE A 83 8.06 -15.74 -14.79
C PHE A 83 8.17 -16.54 -16.10
N PHE A 84 7.08 -16.65 -16.88
CA PHE A 84 7.13 -17.34 -18.17
C PHE A 84 8.06 -16.66 -19.18
N LEU A 85 8.09 -15.33 -19.20
CA LEU A 85 9.05 -14.57 -20.00
C LEU A 85 10.49 -14.89 -19.57
N TRP A 86 10.78 -14.89 -18.27
CA TRP A 86 12.10 -15.28 -17.76
C TRP A 86 12.46 -16.73 -18.13
N CYS A 87 11.52 -17.68 -18.03
CA CYS A 87 11.76 -19.06 -18.43
C CYS A 87 12.05 -19.20 -19.92
N TYR A 88 11.36 -18.43 -20.75
CA TYR A 88 11.60 -18.37 -22.20
C TYR A 88 13.00 -17.80 -22.49
N ASP A 89 13.36 -16.66 -21.88
CA ASP A 89 14.67 -16.01 -22.04
C ASP A 89 15.82 -16.92 -21.59
N LYS A 90 15.62 -17.68 -20.51
CA LYS A 90 16.60 -18.67 -20.01
C LYS A 90 16.52 -20.02 -20.71
N LYS A 91 15.76 -20.15 -21.79
CA LYS A 91 15.58 -21.37 -22.59
C LYS A 91 15.14 -22.58 -21.75
N LYS A 92 14.40 -22.34 -20.67
CA LYS A 92 13.80 -23.38 -19.80
C LYS A 92 12.47 -23.87 -20.34
N THR A 93 11.83 -23.11 -21.23
CA THR A 93 10.62 -23.49 -21.96
C THR A 93 10.55 -22.77 -23.30
N ALA A 94 9.85 -23.33 -24.28
CA ALA A 94 9.46 -22.64 -25.51
C ALA A 94 8.01 -22.08 -25.43
N ASN A 95 7.27 -22.41 -24.36
CA ASN A 95 5.87 -22.02 -24.22
C ASN A 95 5.73 -20.54 -23.86
N ARG A 96 4.80 -19.84 -24.53
CA ARG A 96 4.47 -18.43 -24.28
C ARG A 96 2.97 -18.23 -24.00
N PRO A 97 2.45 -18.72 -22.87
CA PRO A 97 1.00 -18.81 -22.62
C PRO A 97 0.28 -17.47 -22.43
N PHE A 98 1.04 -16.37 -22.34
CA PHE A 98 0.54 -15.01 -22.10
C PHE A 98 0.60 -14.07 -23.31
N ASP A 99 1.11 -14.52 -24.47
CA ASP A 99 1.21 -13.65 -25.66
C ASP A 99 -0.17 -13.18 -26.15
N GLU A 100 -1.17 -14.06 -26.14
CA GLU A 100 -2.56 -13.76 -26.51
C GLU A 100 -3.47 -13.50 -25.29
N PHE A 101 -2.91 -13.46 -24.07
CA PHE A 101 -3.69 -13.25 -22.85
C PHE A 101 -3.67 -11.78 -22.44
N HIS A 102 -4.78 -11.08 -22.68
CA HIS A 102 -4.95 -9.72 -22.19
C HIS A 102 -5.07 -9.72 -20.65
N ILE A 103 -4.19 -8.97 -19.99
CA ILE A 103 -4.27 -8.69 -18.57
C ILE A 103 -4.82 -7.28 -18.42
N ASP A 104 -6.00 -7.17 -17.81
CA ASP A 104 -6.66 -5.88 -17.54
C ASP A 104 -5.77 -4.93 -16.72
N GLU A 105 -6.02 -3.62 -16.84
CA GLU A 105 -5.44 -2.63 -15.94
C GLU A 105 -6.11 -2.65 -14.55
N CYS A 106 -5.31 -2.43 -13.50
CA CYS A 106 -5.83 -2.29 -12.15
C CYS A 106 -6.75 -1.07 -12.05
N THR A 107 -7.95 -1.27 -11.52
CA THR A 107 -8.93 -0.21 -11.31
C THR A 107 -8.84 0.26 -9.86
N TYR A 108 -8.82 1.57 -9.64
CA TYR A 108 -8.81 2.12 -8.29
C TYR A 108 -9.85 3.22 -8.14
N GLY A 109 -10.59 3.17 -7.04
CA GLY A 109 -11.54 4.22 -6.71
C GLY A 109 -10.88 5.52 -6.28
N THR A 110 -11.74 6.49 -5.99
CA THR A 110 -11.38 7.81 -5.50
C THR A 110 -10.59 7.72 -4.18
N PRO A 111 -9.43 8.39 -4.07
CA PRO A 111 -8.68 8.48 -2.83
C PRO A 111 -9.53 9.05 -1.67
N VAL A 112 -9.73 8.24 -0.62
CA VAL A 112 -10.30 8.71 0.64
C VAL A 112 -9.20 9.20 1.57
N TYR A 113 -9.38 10.39 2.15
CA TYR A 113 -8.49 11.05 3.13
C TYR A 113 -9.26 12.04 4.02
N ILE A 114 -8.63 12.50 5.10
CA ILE A 114 -9.22 13.47 6.05
C ILE A 114 -8.90 14.92 5.65
N THR A 115 -9.78 15.84 6.00
CA THR A 115 -9.53 17.28 5.86
C THR A 115 -8.52 17.78 6.89
N LEU A 116 -8.03 19.03 6.73
CA LEU A 116 -7.17 19.65 7.73
C LEU A 116 -7.88 19.85 9.08
N GLN A 117 -9.19 20.11 9.05
CA GLN A 117 -10.04 20.26 10.22
C GLN A 117 -10.16 18.92 10.96
N GLU A 118 -10.53 17.84 10.25
CA GLU A 118 -10.61 16.49 10.83
C GLU A 118 -9.26 16.04 11.39
N ARG A 119 -8.15 16.37 10.72
CA ARG A 119 -6.79 16.10 11.22
C ARG A 119 -6.52 16.85 12.52
N ASN A 120 -6.95 18.11 12.64
CA ASN A 120 -6.78 18.87 13.87
C ASN A 120 -7.65 18.29 15.00
N ILE A 121 -8.91 17.96 14.73
CA ILE A 121 -9.79 17.26 15.70
C ILE A 121 -9.11 15.98 16.19
N LEU A 122 -8.57 15.18 15.26
CA LEU A 122 -7.86 13.96 15.59
C LEU A 122 -6.66 14.25 16.49
N PHE A 123 -5.86 15.29 16.21
CA PHE A 123 -4.66 15.67 16.98
C PHE A 123 -4.98 16.24 18.36
N GLU A 124 -6.08 16.97 18.49
CA GLU A 124 -6.50 17.65 19.72
C GLU A 124 -7.35 16.75 20.63
N LYS A 125 -7.82 15.61 20.12
CA LYS A 125 -8.61 14.65 20.91
C LYS A 125 -7.80 14.16 22.11
N ASP A 126 -8.39 14.31 23.30
CA ASP A 126 -7.90 13.69 24.52
C ASP A 126 -8.09 12.16 24.43
N LEU A 127 -6.97 11.45 24.56
CA LEU A 127 -6.87 9.99 24.55
C LEU A 127 -6.06 9.51 25.75
N SER A 128 -6.00 10.28 26.83
CA SER A 128 -5.27 9.96 28.05
C SER A 128 -5.69 8.62 28.67
N ASP A 129 -6.97 8.26 28.57
CA ASP A 129 -7.51 6.94 28.97
C ASP A 129 -7.07 5.78 28.05
N HIS A 130 -6.47 6.10 26.90
CA HIS A 130 -6.08 5.16 25.84
C HIS A 130 -4.65 5.40 25.34
N PRO A 131 -3.61 5.24 26.19
CA PRO A 131 -2.25 5.66 25.87
C PRO A 131 -1.67 4.97 24.63
N GLU A 132 -1.95 3.68 24.40
CA GLU A 132 -1.50 2.99 23.18
C GLU A 132 -2.10 3.60 21.91
N ILE A 133 -3.38 3.99 21.96
CA ILE A 133 -4.10 4.59 20.83
C ILE A 133 -3.58 6.01 20.59
N GLU A 134 -3.32 6.77 21.65
CA GLU A 134 -2.75 8.11 21.57
C GLU A 134 -1.41 8.10 20.82
N VAL A 135 -0.53 7.14 21.13
CA VAL A 135 0.76 7.00 20.43
C VAL A 135 0.55 6.75 18.94
N GLN A 136 -0.35 5.83 18.57
CA GLN A 136 -0.59 5.53 17.15
C GLN A 136 -1.30 6.68 16.43
N ARG A 137 -2.17 7.44 17.13
CA ARG A 137 -2.77 8.67 16.63
C ARG A 137 -1.69 9.69 16.31
N ASP A 138 -0.75 9.94 17.22
CA ASP A 138 0.33 10.90 17.02
C ASP A 138 1.23 10.50 15.85
N ILE A 139 1.56 9.21 15.73
CA ILE A 139 2.31 8.65 14.59
C ILE A 139 1.56 8.87 13.27
N PHE A 140 0.25 8.65 13.24
CA PHE A 140 -0.59 8.92 12.06
C PHE A 140 -0.63 10.40 11.69
N VAL A 141 -0.83 11.28 12.67
CA VAL A 141 -0.84 12.72 12.46
C VAL A 141 0.52 13.16 11.92
N PHE A 142 1.63 12.69 12.49
CA PHE A 142 2.97 12.99 12.00
C PHE A 142 3.17 12.51 10.56
N GLN A 143 2.78 11.27 10.24
CA GLN A 143 2.87 10.76 8.87
C GLN A 143 2.05 11.62 7.89
N SER A 144 0.89 12.13 8.32
CA SER A 144 0.05 13.02 7.51
C SER A 144 0.64 14.41 7.29
N LEU A 145 1.66 14.79 8.07
CA LEU A 145 2.37 16.06 7.98
C LEU A 145 3.62 15.99 7.11
N ILE A 146 4.16 14.78 6.87
CA ILE A 146 5.35 14.58 6.04
C ILE A 146 5.06 13.78 4.75
N GLY A 147 3.91 13.13 4.67
CA GLY A 147 3.43 12.45 3.46
C GLY A 147 4.25 11.26 3.00
N CYS A 148 5.09 10.65 3.85
CA CYS A 148 5.94 9.52 3.46
C CYS A 148 5.16 8.19 3.32
N ARG A 149 5.74 7.20 2.64
CA ARG A 149 5.16 5.84 2.56
C ARG A 149 5.43 5.09 3.86
N ILE A 150 4.49 4.24 4.29
CA ILE A 150 4.59 3.53 5.58
C ILE A 150 5.88 2.71 5.72
N GLY A 151 6.30 2.01 4.65
CA GLY A 151 7.53 1.23 4.66
C GLY A 151 8.82 2.06 4.70
N ASP A 152 8.78 3.32 4.24
CA ASP A 152 9.89 4.27 4.44
C ASP A 152 9.83 4.84 5.87
N PHE A 153 8.63 5.14 6.35
CA PHE A 153 8.38 5.74 7.65
C PHE A 153 8.89 4.88 8.81
N TYR A 154 8.58 3.58 8.80
CA TYR A 154 9.01 2.64 9.85
C TYR A 154 10.53 2.43 9.90
N ARG A 155 11.26 2.91 8.90
CA ARG A 155 12.73 2.84 8.84
C ARG A 155 13.38 4.16 9.24
N MET A 156 12.60 5.20 9.48
CA MET A 156 13.12 6.49 9.90
C MET A 156 13.67 6.39 11.31
N THR A 157 14.83 7.01 11.47
CA THR A 157 15.57 7.13 12.72
C THR A 157 15.66 8.58 13.12
N LYS A 158 16.10 8.84 14.36
CA LYS A 158 16.39 10.21 14.84
C LYS A 158 17.38 10.95 13.93
N ARG A 159 18.26 10.25 13.21
CA ARG A 159 19.22 10.82 12.23
C ARG A 159 18.57 11.39 10.98
N ASN A 160 17.33 11.02 10.69
CA ASN A 160 16.58 11.58 9.56
C ASN A 160 16.09 13.01 9.86
N LEU A 161 16.10 13.45 11.12
CA LEU A 161 15.79 14.83 11.50
C LEU A 161 17.03 15.71 11.32
N ILE A 162 17.00 16.59 10.32
CA ILE A 162 18.13 17.46 9.95
C ILE A 162 17.63 18.89 9.79
N ASN A 163 18.07 19.80 10.67
CA ASN A 163 17.76 21.23 10.62
C ASN A 163 16.26 21.52 10.46
N GLY A 164 15.44 20.93 11.33
CA GLY A 164 13.98 21.14 11.35
C GLY A 164 13.22 20.51 10.18
N ALA A 165 13.81 19.54 9.47
CA ALA A 165 13.17 18.81 8.38
C ALA A 165 13.47 17.30 8.48
N ILE A 166 12.60 16.48 7.89
CA ILE A 166 12.86 15.07 7.69
C ILE A 166 13.50 14.87 6.32
N GLU A 167 14.67 14.23 6.29
CA GLU A 167 15.37 13.82 5.09
C GLU A 167 15.47 12.31 4.97
N TYR A 168 15.13 11.77 3.79
CA TYR A 168 15.28 10.35 3.52
C TYR A 168 15.30 10.05 2.01
N ILE A 169 15.82 8.87 1.65
CA ILE A 169 15.77 8.35 0.27
C ILE A 169 14.68 7.27 0.23
N PRO A 170 13.58 7.46 -0.54
CA PRO A 170 12.52 6.46 -0.64
C PRO A 170 13.04 5.13 -1.20
N ARG A 171 12.67 4.00 -0.58
CA ARG A 171 13.14 2.66 -0.98
C ARG A 171 12.80 2.35 -2.44
N LYS A 172 11.60 2.71 -2.88
CA LYS A 172 11.11 2.42 -4.24
C LYS A 172 11.97 3.03 -5.36
N THR A 173 12.74 4.07 -5.06
CA THR A 173 13.58 4.77 -6.06
C THR A 173 15.07 4.51 -5.85
N LYS A 174 15.45 3.81 -4.77
CA LYS A 174 16.86 3.61 -4.38
C LYS A 174 17.71 2.92 -5.45
N GLU A 175 17.16 1.94 -6.16
CA GLU A 175 17.89 1.13 -7.15
C GLU A 175 17.87 1.72 -8.57
N GLY A 176 17.07 2.77 -8.82
CA GLY A 176 16.94 3.38 -10.14
C GLY A 176 17.49 4.80 -10.18
N ASN A 177 16.81 5.70 -9.47
CA ASN A 177 17.21 7.11 -9.38
C ASN A 177 17.00 7.58 -7.93
N PRO A 178 18.02 7.44 -7.07
CA PRO A 178 17.90 7.79 -5.66
C PRO A 178 17.76 9.31 -5.51
N VAL A 179 16.53 9.75 -5.29
CA VAL A 179 16.22 11.16 -4.98
C VAL A 179 16.06 11.30 -3.47
N THR A 180 16.79 12.24 -2.87
CA THR A 180 16.59 12.63 -1.48
C THR A 180 15.31 13.46 -1.38
N VAL A 181 14.37 12.99 -0.56
CA VAL A 181 13.16 13.74 -0.19
C VAL A 181 13.45 14.48 1.10
N ARG A 182 13.29 15.80 1.09
CA ARG A 182 13.39 16.68 2.27
C ARG A 182 12.04 17.34 2.51
N VAL A 183 11.48 17.14 3.70
CA VAL A 183 10.19 17.73 4.10
C VAL A 183 10.37 18.59 5.35
N PRO A 184 10.25 19.92 5.25
CA PRO A 184 10.29 20.82 6.40
C PRO A 184 9.16 20.53 7.40
N LEU A 185 9.47 20.58 8.69
CA LEU A 185 8.50 20.30 9.74
C LEU A 185 7.75 21.57 10.17
N ASN A 186 6.42 21.45 10.23
CA ASN A 186 5.58 22.44 10.87
C ASN A 186 5.51 22.23 12.39
N ASP A 187 4.88 23.16 13.08
CA ASP A 187 4.86 23.16 14.55
C ASP A 187 4.18 21.93 15.13
N LYS A 188 3.08 21.45 14.54
CA LYS A 188 2.42 20.21 14.97
C LYS A 188 3.35 18.99 14.85
N ALA A 189 4.14 18.90 13.77
CA ALA A 189 5.10 17.82 13.61
C ALA A 189 6.23 17.92 14.65
N LYS A 190 6.71 19.14 14.94
CA LYS A 190 7.71 19.37 15.98
C LYS A 190 7.18 19.01 17.37
N THR A 191 5.94 19.38 17.70
CA THR A 191 5.29 19.02 18.97
C THR A 191 5.26 17.52 19.18
N ILE A 192 4.91 16.74 18.14
CA ILE A 192 4.90 15.27 18.23
C ILE A 192 6.32 14.72 18.44
N LEU A 193 7.31 15.22 17.70
CA LEU A 193 8.70 14.76 17.90
C LEU A 193 9.23 15.09 19.29
N GLU A 194 8.89 16.27 19.83
CA GLU A 194 9.28 16.66 21.18
C GLU A 194 8.65 15.75 22.24
N LYS A 195 7.36 15.41 22.08
CA LYS A 195 6.65 14.46 22.97
C LYS A 195 7.34 13.09 23.06
N TYR A 196 7.97 12.65 21.97
CA TYR A 196 8.61 11.32 21.86
C TYR A 196 10.14 11.36 21.76
N LYS A 197 10.79 12.47 22.10
CA LYS A 197 12.26 12.63 21.96
C LYS A 197 13.04 11.56 22.74
N ASP A 198 12.51 11.19 23.91
CA ASP A 198 13.11 10.24 24.85
C ASP A 198 12.68 8.79 24.60
N CYS A 199 11.97 8.50 23.50
CA CYS A 199 11.63 7.12 23.17
C CYS A 199 12.89 6.27 22.99
N GLU A 200 12.85 5.04 23.51
CA GLU A 200 14.00 4.13 23.48
C GLU A 200 14.45 3.79 22.06
N GLY A 201 15.76 3.61 21.89
CA GLY A 201 16.37 3.22 20.63
C GLY A 201 16.55 4.36 19.63
N ASN A 202 16.86 3.97 18.39
CA ASN A 202 17.22 4.89 17.31
C ASN A 202 16.04 5.29 16.41
N SER A 203 14.88 4.63 16.57
CA SER A 203 13.68 4.91 15.78
C SER A 203 13.23 6.36 15.95
N LEU A 204 12.66 6.95 14.91
CA LEU A 204 12.17 8.34 14.95
C LEU A 204 10.98 8.50 15.92
N LEU A 205 10.12 7.50 15.99
CA LEU A 205 8.92 7.43 16.84
C LEU A 205 8.77 5.99 17.38
N PRO A 206 7.99 5.78 18.45
CA PRO A 206 7.70 4.46 19.03
C PRO A 206 6.76 3.64 18.13
N PHE A 207 7.28 3.15 17.01
CA PHE A 207 6.53 2.36 16.04
C PHE A 207 6.09 1.00 16.57
N THR A 208 4.93 0.54 16.10
CA THR A 208 4.44 -0.84 16.27
C THR A 208 4.32 -1.52 14.90
N TYR A 209 3.88 -2.78 14.86
CA TYR A 209 3.64 -3.47 13.59
C TYR A 209 2.37 -2.97 12.90
N GLU A 210 2.36 -3.01 11.57
CA GLU A 210 1.35 -2.32 10.75
C GLU A 210 -0.10 -2.74 11.03
N GLN A 211 -0.35 -4.01 11.40
CA GLN A 211 -1.70 -4.47 11.74
C GLN A 211 -2.23 -3.76 13.01
N ARG A 212 -1.46 -3.77 14.11
CA ARG A 212 -1.81 -3.04 15.36
C ARG A 212 -1.92 -1.55 15.13
N TYR A 213 -1.02 -1.00 14.32
CA TYR A 213 -1.08 0.42 13.96
C TYR A 213 -2.40 0.77 13.27
N ASN A 214 -2.81 -0.01 12.26
CA ASN A 214 -4.07 0.22 11.56
C ASN A 214 -5.28 0.05 12.48
N GLU A 215 -5.30 -0.97 13.35
CA GLU A 215 -6.37 -1.17 14.34
C GLU A 215 -6.51 0.05 15.27
N ALA A 216 -5.39 0.53 15.82
CA ALA A 216 -5.37 1.69 16.70
C ALA A 216 -5.79 2.99 15.98
N ILE A 217 -5.42 3.18 14.71
CA ILE A 217 -5.88 4.34 13.91
C ILE A 217 -7.39 4.34 13.78
N LYS A 218 -8.01 3.20 13.47
CA LYS A 218 -9.47 3.11 13.34
C LYS A 218 -10.16 3.50 14.64
N GLU A 219 -9.66 3.01 15.77
CA GLU A 219 -10.21 3.35 17.07
C GLU A 219 -9.98 4.84 17.42
N ALA A 220 -8.80 5.40 17.12
CA ALA A 220 -8.53 6.83 17.32
C ALA A 220 -9.51 7.72 16.54
N PHE A 221 -9.81 7.37 15.29
CA PHE A 221 -10.79 8.09 14.46
C PHE A 221 -12.20 8.00 15.05
N LYS A 222 -12.59 6.81 15.51
CA LYS A 222 -13.89 6.58 16.13
C LYS A 222 -14.04 7.39 17.42
N LEU A 223 -13.04 7.37 18.30
CA LEU A 223 -13.01 8.15 19.55
C LEU A 223 -13.00 9.66 19.29
N ALA A 224 -12.41 10.10 18.18
CA ALA A 224 -12.41 11.49 17.72
C ALA A 224 -13.73 11.92 17.04
N GLY A 225 -14.71 11.03 16.89
CA GLY A 225 -15.99 11.33 16.23
C GLY A 225 -15.87 11.56 14.73
N ILE A 226 -14.86 10.98 14.08
CA ILE A 226 -14.64 11.13 12.64
C ILE A 226 -15.32 9.96 11.91
N ASP A 227 -16.63 10.09 11.71
CA ASP A 227 -17.51 9.00 11.29
C ASP A 227 -18.27 9.26 9.98
N ARG A 228 -18.02 10.39 9.30
CA ARG A 228 -18.65 10.69 8.01
C ARG A 228 -18.51 9.54 7.02
N MET A 229 -19.55 9.33 6.21
CA MET A 229 -19.54 8.23 5.23
C MET A 229 -18.52 8.48 4.13
N ALA A 230 -17.75 7.45 3.81
CA ALA A 230 -16.83 7.40 2.69
C ALA A 230 -17.29 6.33 1.70
N THR A 231 -17.36 6.71 0.43
CA THR A 231 -17.59 5.79 -0.67
C THR A 231 -16.27 5.16 -1.10
N ILE A 232 -16.20 3.83 -1.09
CA ILE A 232 -15.05 3.04 -1.53
C ILE A 232 -15.49 1.98 -2.53
N LEU A 233 -14.55 1.49 -3.34
CA LEU A 233 -14.75 0.26 -4.10
C LEU A 233 -14.33 -0.93 -3.23
N ASP A 234 -15.22 -1.90 -3.07
CA ASP A 234 -14.88 -3.16 -2.42
C ASP A 234 -13.81 -3.90 -3.25
N PRO A 235 -12.65 -4.26 -2.69
CA PRO A 235 -11.59 -4.90 -3.46
C PRO A 235 -11.98 -6.26 -4.06
N LEU A 236 -12.92 -6.98 -3.43
CA LEU A 236 -13.37 -8.30 -3.83
C LEU A 236 -14.46 -8.23 -4.89
N THR A 237 -15.52 -7.47 -4.65
CA THR A 237 -16.67 -7.38 -5.58
C THR A 237 -16.50 -6.30 -6.63
N ASN A 238 -15.62 -5.32 -6.40
CA ASN A 238 -15.46 -4.10 -7.20
C ASN A 238 -16.74 -3.24 -7.27
N GLU A 239 -17.66 -3.44 -6.33
CA GLU A 239 -18.89 -2.66 -6.19
C GLU A 239 -18.68 -1.47 -5.25
N GLU A 240 -19.54 -0.47 -5.39
CA GLU A 240 -19.58 0.68 -4.49
C GLU A 240 -20.06 0.25 -3.10
N VAL A 241 -19.30 0.60 -2.06
CA VAL A 241 -19.69 0.41 -0.67
C VAL A 241 -19.47 1.71 0.10
N LYS A 242 -20.43 2.08 0.95
CA LYS A 242 -20.32 3.22 1.86
C LYS A 242 -20.00 2.72 3.27
N LYS A 243 -18.95 3.25 3.87
CA LYS A 243 -18.53 2.92 5.24
C LYS A 243 -18.20 4.18 6.02
N PRO A 244 -18.39 4.20 7.35
CA PRO A 244 -17.86 5.27 8.19
C PRO A 244 -16.35 5.44 7.97
N LEU A 245 -15.87 6.68 8.02
CA LEU A 245 -14.47 6.98 7.70
C LEU A 245 -13.47 6.22 8.58
N TYR A 246 -13.79 6.03 9.86
CA TYR A 246 -12.96 5.27 10.79
C TYR A 246 -12.75 3.82 10.35
N GLU A 247 -13.69 3.17 9.66
CA GLU A 247 -13.54 1.77 9.22
C GLU A 247 -12.54 1.60 8.08
N VAL A 248 -12.39 2.65 7.27
CA VAL A 248 -11.52 2.67 6.09
C VAL A 248 -10.17 3.36 6.38
N ALA A 249 -9.98 3.85 7.61
CA ALA A 249 -8.73 4.44 8.06
C ALA A 249 -7.59 3.41 8.01
N SER A 250 -6.43 3.86 7.54
CA SER A 250 -5.22 3.05 7.38
C SER A 250 -3.97 3.92 7.32
N SER A 251 -2.80 3.32 7.50
CA SER A 251 -1.48 3.93 7.33
C SER A 251 -1.36 4.72 6.02
N HIS A 252 -1.92 4.20 4.93
CA HIS A 252 -1.87 4.86 3.64
C HIS A 252 -2.71 6.14 3.60
N MET A 253 -3.79 6.23 4.38
CA MET A 253 -4.64 7.42 4.47
C MET A 253 -3.84 8.64 4.92
N ALA A 254 -2.88 8.51 5.85
CA ALA A 254 -2.04 9.62 6.28
C ALA A 254 -1.30 10.27 5.10
N ARG A 255 -0.68 9.44 4.24
CA ARG A 255 -0.02 9.93 3.02
C ARG A 255 -1.01 10.60 2.07
N ARG A 256 -2.21 10.03 1.90
CA ARG A 256 -3.26 10.64 1.06
C ARG A 256 -3.71 11.99 1.60
N THR A 257 -3.83 12.13 2.90
CA THR A 257 -4.14 13.37 3.61
C THR A 257 -3.11 14.45 3.29
N PHE A 258 -1.82 14.14 3.37
CA PHE A 258 -0.76 15.08 3.01
C PHE A 258 -0.91 15.57 1.56
N ILE A 259 -1.00 14.63 0.63
CA ILE A 259 -1.05 14.92 -0.82
C ILE A 259 -2.31 15.71 -1.18
N GLY A 260 -3.47 15.23 -0.76
CA GLY A 260 -4.76 15.84 -1.07
C GLY A 260 -4.84 17.26 -0.53
N ASN A 261 -4.51 17.48 0.75
CA ASN A 261 -4.63 18.81 1.35
C ASN A 261 -3.59 19.81 0.82
N ILE A 262 -2.37 19.39 0.47
CA ILE A 262 -1.39 20.30 -0.17
C ILE A 262 -1.83 20.62 -1.60
N TYR A 263 -2.31 19.63 -2.34
CA TYR A 263 -2.78 19.84 -3.71
C TYR A 263 -3.92 20.89 -3.74
N LYS A 264 -4.88 20.81 -2.81
CA LYS A 264 -5.94 21.82 -2.67
C LYS A 264 -5.41 23.26 -2.48
N LYS A 265 -4.27 23.42 -1.81
CA LYS A 265 -3.68 24.74 -1.53
C LYS A 265 -2.80 25.29 -2.65
N VAL A 266 -1.94 24.44 -3.21
CA VAL A 266 -0.89 24.87 -4.14
C VAL A 266 -1.37 24.76 -5.59
N LYS A 267 -2.26 23.79 -5.90
CA LYS A 267 -2.75 23.47 -7.24
C LYS A 267 -1.66 23.12 -8.28
N ASP A 268 -0.38 23.06 -7.89
CA ASP A 268 0.76 22.64 -8.73
C ASP A 268 1.14 21.15 -8.50
N PRO A 269 0.90 20.27 -9.48
CA PRO A 269 1.26 18.85 -9.39
C PRO A 269 2.75 18.57 -9.19
N ASN A 270 3.64 19.40 -9.75
CA ASN A 270 5.08 19.16 -9.72
C ASN A 270 5.63 19.44 -8.32
N LEU A 271 5.20 20.53 -7.69
CA LEU A 271 5.58 20.85 -6.32
C LEU A 271 5.09 19.79 -5.33
N VAL A 272 3.83 19.35 -5.44
CA VAL A 272 3.29 18.27 -4.57
C VAL A 272 4.00 16.94 -4.85
N GLY A 273 4.33 16.67 -6.11
CA GLY A 273 5.10 15.50 -6.53
C GLY A 273 6.47 15.43 -5.87
N ALA A 274 7.20 16.54 -5.85
CA ALA A 274 8.52 16.66 -5.22
C ALA A 274 8.47 16.40 -3.71
N LEU A 275 7.49 16.98 -3.00
CA LEU A 275 7.31 16.78 -1.56
C LEU A 275 6.90 15.35 -1.20
N SER A 276 6.08 14.72 -2.04
CA SER A 276 5.55 13.39 -1.77
C SER A 276 6.42 12.26 -2.35
N GLY A 277 7.44 12.56 -3.17
CA GLY A 277 8.26 11.55 -3.84
C GLY A 277 7.46 10.71 -4.84
N HIS A 278 6.58 11.36 -5.61
CA HIS A 278 5.96 10.77 -6.81
C HIS A 278 6.79 11.08 -8.04
N LYS A 279 6.82 10.15 -8.99
CA LYS A 279 7.34 10.42 -10.33
C LYS A 279 6.43 11.44 -11.01
N GLU A 280 7.03 12.38 -11.73
CA GLU A 280 6.32 13.32 -12.59
C GLU A 280 5.34 12.59 -13.53
N GLY A 281 4.13 13.12 -13.68
CA GLY A 281 3.09 12.52 -14.51
C GLY A 281 2.48 11.21 -13.99
N SER A 282 2.69 10.83 -12.71
CA SER A 282 2.15 9.56 -12.18
C SER A 282 0.61 9.47 -12.25
N LYS A 283 0.08 8.41 -12.89
CA LYS A 283 -1.35 8.01 -12.85
C LYS A 283 -1.89 7.86 -11.42
N ALA A 284 -1.03 7.55 -10.44
CA ALA A 284 -1.45 7.45 -9.04
C ALA A 284 -1.80 8.81 -8.43
N PHE A 285 -1.16 9.88 -8.91
CA PHE A 285 -1.36 11.26 -8.47
C PHE A 285 -2.53 11.95 -9.18
N SER A 286 -2.81 11.61 -10.44
CA SER A 286 -3.90 12.24 -11.22
C SER A 286 -5.25 12.17 -10.51
N ARG A 287 -5.50 11.09 -9.75
CA ARG A 287 -6.72 10.91 -8.96
C ARG A 287 -6.99 12.00 -7.93
N TYR A 288 -6.00 12.73 -7.43
CA TYR A 288 -6.25 13.84 -6.51
C TYR A 288 -6.78 15.08 -7.22
N ARG A 289 -6.55 15.21 -8.53
CA ARG A 289 -7.03 16.32 -9.36
C ARG A 289 -8.54 16.25 -9.58
N GLU A 290 -9.06 15.03 -9.74
CA GLU A 290 -10.47 14.77 -10.07
C GLU A 290 -11.43 15.04 -8.89
N ILE A 291 -10.91 15.09 -7.66
CA ILE A 291 -11.68 15.11 -6.41
C ILE A 291 -12.24 16.51 -6.06
N ASP A 292 -11.65 17.58 -6.60
CA ASP A 292 -11.88 18.89 -6.02
C ASP A 292 -13.14 19.60 -6.57
N GLU A 293 -14.30 19.21 -6.04
CA GLU A 293 -15.58 19.90 -6.27
C GLU A 293 -15.56 21.35 -5.77
N ASP A 294 -14.81 21.66 -4.71
CA ASP A 294 -14.70 23.04 -4.22
C ASP A 294 -13.91 23.89 -5.23
N MET A 295 -12.86 23.33 -5.85
CA MET A 295 -12.18 23.96 -6.99
C MET A 295 -13.09 24.09 -8.20
N LYS A 296 -13.93 23.08 -8.52
CA LYS A 296 -14.88 23.21 -9.63
C LYS A 296 -15.85 24.36 -9.38
N LYS A 297 -16.38 24.47 -8.16
CA LYS A 297 -17.25 25.59 -7.75
C LYS A 297 -16.51 26.93 -7.80
N GLU A 298 -15.29 27.00 -7.27
CA GLU A 298 -14.45 28.20 -7.28
C GLU A 298 -14.16 28.65 -8.73
N LEU A 299 -13.75 27.72 -9.61
CA LEU A 299 -13.48 28.01 -11.03
C LEU A 299 -14.72 28.48 -11.78
N VAL A 300 -15.89 27.91 -11.48
CA VAL A 300 -17.16 28.37 -12.07
C VAL A 300 -17.49 29.77 -11.56
N SER A 301 -17.31 30.05 -10.25
CA SER A 301 -17.56 31.38 -9.68
C SER A 301 -16.59 32.47 -10.15
N MET A 302 -15.44 32.11 -10.72
CA MET A 302 -14.49 33.05 -11.33
C MET A 302 -14.91 33.49 -12.75
N LEU A 303 -15.95 32.88 -13.32
CA LEU A 303 -16.52 33.27 -14.61
C LEU A 303 -17.65 34.32 -14.46
N ASP A 304 -18.07 34.60 -13.23
CA ASP A 304 -18.99 35.69 -12.85
C ASP A 304 -18.20 36.95 -12.48
#